data_AF-A0A633M8U6-F1
#
_entry.id   AF-A0A633M8U6-F1
#
_cell.length_a   1.000
_cell.length_b   1.000
_cell.length_c   1.000
_cell.angle_alpha   90.00
_cell.angle_beta   90.00
_cell.angle_gamma   90.00
#
_symmetry.space_group_name_H-M   'P 1'
#
loop_
_entity.id
_entity.type
_entity.pdbx_description
1 polymer ?
#
loop_
_entity_poly.entity_id
_entity_poly.type
_entity_poly.pdbx_seq_one_letter_code
_entity_poly.pdbx_strand_id
1 'polypeptide(L)'
;MLKKGIFALFIAMPLYAAEYWIDVRIPEQYQREHIQGAINIPLKEIKSHIETVVPDRNDTVKLYCNSGRQSGMAKQMLLDMGYTHAMNMGGISRLDMPKVKK
;
A
#
# COMPACT_ATOMS: atom_id res chain seq x y z
N MET A 1 18.25 49.12 -13.95
CA MET A 1 18.10 48.25 -12.75
C MET A 1 16.63 47.93 -12.54
N LEU A 2 16.17 46.73 -12.88
CA LEU A 2 15.09 45.96 -12.21
C LEU A 2 14.89 44.64 -12.97
N LYS A 3 15.54 43.56 -12.52
CA LYS A 3 15.18 42.20 -12.95
C LYS A 3 13.89 41.84 -12.20
N LYS A 4 12.76 41.82 -12.90
CA LYS A 4 11.50 41.30 -12.37
C LYS A 4 11.62 39.77 -12.24
N GLY A 5 12.11 39.32 -11.10
CA GLY A 5 12.06 37.90 -10.72
C GLY A 5 10.63 37.52 -10.42
N ILE A 6 10.07 36.59 -11.19
CA ILE A 6 8.84 35.89 -10.85
C ILE A 6 9.14 35.10 -9.58
N PHE A 7 8.58 35.55 -8.46
CA PHE A 7 8.59 34.78 -7.22
C PHE A 7 7.57 33.65 -7.41
N ALA A 8 8.02 32.53 -7.97
CA ALA A 8 7.22 31.32 -8.02
C ALA A 8 6.92 30.92 -6.58
N LEU A 9 5.67 31.12 -6.17
CA LEU A 9 5.15 30.64 -4.90
C LEU A 9 5.13 29.10 -4.99
N PHE A 10 6.23 28.47 -4.59
CA PHE A 10 6.27 27.05 -4.31
C PHE A 10 5.34 26.80 -3.12
N ILE A 11 4.10 26.42 -3.42
CA ILE A 11 3.26 25.76 -2.44
C ILE A 11 3.96 24.43 -2.17
N ALA A 12 4.74 24.36 -1.10
CA ALA A 12 5.23 23.11 -0.55
C ALA A 12 4.03 22.36 0.01
N MET A 13 3.25 21.74 -0.88
CA MET A 13 2.41 20.63 -0.49
C MET A 13 3.35 19.61 0.16
N PRO A 14 2.99 19.09 1.33
CA PRO A 14 3.83 18.10 1.96
C PRO A 14 3.99 16.93 0.99
N LEU A 15 5.25 16.50 0.84
CA LEU A 15 5.71 15.38 0.04
C LEU A 15 5.19 14.06 0.66
N TYR A 16 3.88 13.95 0.91
CA TYR A 16 3.30 12.81 1.59
C TYR A 16 3.12 11.68 0.59
N ALA A 17 3.99 10.68 0.70
CA ALA A 17 3.74 9.33 0.20
C ALA A 17 2.31 8.92 0.60
N ALA A 18 1.48 8.57 -0.38
CA ALA A 18 0.15 8.05 -0.12
C ALA A 18 0.25 6.70 0.59
N GLU A 19 -0.79 6.31 1.32
CA GLU A 19 -0.83 5.04 2.05
C GLU A 19 -1.88 4.10 1.42
N TYR A 20 -1.45 2.88 1.10
CA TYR A 20 -2.30 1.83 0.56
C TYR A 20 -2.30 0.63 1.48
N TRP A 21 -3.50 0.15 1.80
CA TRP A 21 -3.70 -1.12 2.49
C TRP A 21 -3.96 -2.22 1.48
N ILE A 22 -3.09 -3.23 1.44
CA ILE A 22 -3.18 -4.33 0.50
C ILE A 22 -3.41 -5.64 1.25
N ASP A 23 -4.56 -6.27 0.99
CA ASP A 23 -4.87 -7.62 1.44
C ASP A 23 -4.34 -8.63 0.44
N VAL A 24 -3.33 -9.42 0.84
CA VAL A 24 -2.69 -10.38 -0.08
C VAL A 24 -3.30 -11.77 -0.06
N ARG A 25 -4.46 -11.92 0.58
CA ARG A 25 -5.21 -13.18 0.64
C ARG A 25 -5.98 -13.43 -0.65
N ILE A 26 -6.55 -14.63 -0.76
CA ILE A 26 -7.45 -14.98 -1.86
C ILE A 26 -8.76 -14.17 -1.79
N PRO A 27 -9.43 -13.90 -2.93
CA PRO A 27 -10.64 -13.07 -2.98
C PRO A 27 -11.75 -13.51 -2.04
N GLU A 28 -11.95 -14.81 -1.85
CA GLU A 28 -13.01 -15.34 -0.99
C GLU A 28 -12.78 -14.97 0.48
N GLN A 29 -11.51 -14.86 0.92
CA GLN A 29 -11.18 -14.44 2.28
C GLN A 29 -11.42 -12.94 2.46
N TYR A 30 -11.02 -12.14 1.49
CA TYR A 30 -11.26 -10.70 1.47
C TYR A 30 -12.77 -10.39 1.47
N GLN A 31 -13.55 -11.06 0.63
CA GLN A 31 -15.01 -10.85 0.53
C GLN A 31 -15.75 -11.14 1.84
N ARG A 32 -15.30 -12.11 2.64
CA ARG A 32 -15.89 -12.42 3.96
C ARG A 32 -15.58 -11.36 5.00
N GLU A 33 -14.31 -10.97 5.11
CA GLU A 33 -13.86 -9.94 6.05
C GLU A 33 -12.56 -9.32 5.56
N HIS A 34 -12.47 -7.99 5.57
CA HIS A 34 -11.24 -7.26 5.23
C HIS A 34 -11.16 -5.93 5.98
N ILE A 35 -9.98 -5.31 6.00
CA ILE A 35 -9.79 -3.95 6.53
C ILE A 35 -10.52 -2.97 5.61
N GLN A 36 -11.27 -2.04 6.20
CA GLN A 36 -11.98 -1.01 5.45
C GLN A 36 -11.02 -0.18 4.60
N GLY A 37 -11.31 -0.04 3.30
CA GLY A 37 -10.46 0.70 2.35
C GLY A 37 -9.26 -0.10 1.83
N ALA A 38 -9.04 -1.33 2.28
CA ALA A 38 -8.01 -2.19 1.71
C ALA A 38 -8.38 -2.61 0.28
N ILE A 39 -7.36 -2.85 -0.54
CA ILE A 39 -7.50 -3.40 -1.90
C ILE A 39 -7.00 -4.84 -1.87
N ASN A 40 -7.76 -5.76 -2.45
CA ASN A 40 -7.33 -7.15 -2.56
C ASN A 40 -6.41 -7.33 -3.77
N ILE A 41 -5.16 -7.70 -3.50
CA ILE A 41 -4.22 -8.16 -4.54
C ILE A 41 -3.63 -9.48 -4.05
N PRO A 42 -4.16 -10.64 -4.46
CA PRO A 42 -3.67 -11.93 -4.01
C PRO A 42 -2.15 -12.05 -4.19
N LEU A 43 -1.47 -12.71 -3.26
CA LEU A 43 0.00 -12.83 -3.29
C LEU A 43 0.55 -13.27 -4.65
N LYS A 44 -0.15 -14.17 -5.35
CA LYS A 44 0.28 -14.69 -6.66
C LYS A 44 0.22 -13.63 -7.77
N GLU A 45 -0.58 -12.60 -7.60
CA GLU A 45 -0.87 -11.55 -8.58
C GLU A 45 -0.13 -10.23 -8.25
N ILE A 46 0.52 -10.14 -7.08
CA ILE A 46 1.12 -8.91 -6.58
C ILE A 46 2.11 -8.29 -7.58
N LYS A 47 2.96 -9.10 -8.22
CA LYS A 47 3.97 -8.63 -9.16
C LYS A 47 3.37 -8.04 -10.44
N SER A 48 2.22 -8.54 -10.88
CA SER A 48 1.58 -8.09 -12.12
C SER A 48 0.57 -6.97 -11.93
N HIS A 49 0.08 -6.75 -10.70
CA HIS A 49 -1.03 -5.82 -10.43
C HIS A 49 -0.66 -4.62 -9.56
N ILE A 50 0.42 -4.69 -8.77
CA ILE A 50 0.73 -3.61 -7.81
C ILE A 50 0.92 -2.25 -8.48
N GLU A 51 1.54 -2.17 -9.66
CA GLU A 51 1.82 -0.90 -10.35
C GLU A 51 0.54 -0.18 -10.82
N THR A 52 -0.54 -0.93 -11.05
CA THR A 52 -1.86 -0.35 -11.40
C THR A 52 -2.52 0.30 -10.20
N VAL A 53 -2.24 -0.20 -8.99
CA VAL A 53 -2.86 0.26 -7.74
C VAL A 53 -2.00 1.29 -7.03
N VAL A 54 -0.68 1.08 -7.01
CA VAL A 54 0.33 1.92 -6.37
C VAL A 54 1.36 2.30 -7.43
N PRO A 55 1.10 3.30 -8.28
CA PRO A 55 2.00 3.66 -9.37
C PRO A 55 3.27 4.35 -8.88
N ASP A 56 3.22 5.10 -7.78
CA ASP A 56 4.41 5.70 -7.17
C ASP A 56 5.06 4.72 -6.19
N ARG A 57 6.30 4.34 -6.46
CA ARG A 57 7.04 3.38 -5.62
C ARG A 57 7.48 3.97 -4.28
N ASN A 58 7.42 5.29 -4.11
CA ASN A 58 7.65 5.95 -2.83
C ASN A 58 6.41 5.91 -1.91
N ASP A 59 5.24 5.49 -2.42
CA ASP A 59 4.05 5.35 -1.59
C ASP A 59 4.21 4.24 -0.54
N THR A 60 3.58 4.43 0.61
CA THR A 60 3.58 3.44 1.69
C THR A 60 2.60 2.32 1.37
N VAL A 61 3.10 1.08 1.33
CA VAL A 61 2.28 -0.10 1.06
C VAL A 61 2.20 -0.98 2.31
N LYS A 62 1.06 -0.94 3.00
CA LYS A 62 0.77 -1.74 4.19
C LYS A 62 0.12 -3.06 3.78
N LEU A 63 0.89 -4.14 3.83
CA LEU A 63 0.47 -5.48 3.43
C LEU A 63 0.02 -6.29 4.65
N TYR A 64 -1.12 -6.96 4.55
CA TYR A 64 -1.56 -7.91 5.57
C TYR A 64 -2.14 -9.18 4.97
N CYS A 65 -2.23 -10.23 5.79
CA CYS A 65 -2.89 -11.48 5.41
C CYS A 65 -3.56 -12.15 6.62
N ASN A 66 -3.61 -13.49 6.69
CA ASN A 66 -4.20 -14.20 7.84
C ASN A 66 -3.27 -14.21 9.07
N SER A 67 -1.96 -14.40 8.86
CA SER A 67 -0.99 -14.63 9.96
C SER A 67 0.27 -13.77 9.89
N GLY A 68 0.52 -13.10 8.77
CA GLY A 68 1.74 -12.32 8.49
C GLY A 68 2.75 -13.01 7.55
N ARG A 69 2.60 -14.31 7.27
CA ARG A 69 3.54 -15.04 6.40
C ARG A 69 3.45 -14.59 4.95
N GLN A 70 2.24 -14.53 4.39
CA GLN A 70 2.03 -14.14 2.98
C GLN A 70 2.33 -12.67 2.73
N SER A 71 1.97 -11.78 3.66
CA SER A 71 2.30 -10.35 3.57
C SER A 71 3.81 -10.10 3.73
N GLY A 72 4.53 -10.95 4.48
CA GLY A 72 5.99 -10.94 4.52
C GLY A 72 6.62 -11.30 3.17
N MET A 73 6.09 -12.32 2.49
CA MET A 73 6.53 -12.67 1.12
C MET A 73 6.21 -11.55 0.13
N ALA A 74 5.00 -10.97 0.20
CA ALA A 74 4.61 -9.86 -0.66
C ALA A 74 5.51 -8.63 -0.44
N LYS A 75 5.84 -8.31 0.82
CA LYS A 75 6.76 -7.22 1.16
C LYS A 75 8.10 -7.40 0.45
N GLN A 76 8.69 -8.60 0.52
CA GLN A 76 9.97 -8.86 -0.13
C GLN A 76 9.87 -8.67 -1.65
N MET A 77 8.81 -9.19 -2.27
CA MET A 77 8.59 -9.00 -3.71
C MET A 77 8.47 -7.52 -4.08
N LEU A 78 7.79 -6.71 -3.26
CA LEU A 78 7.66 -5.28 -3.51
C LEU A 78 8.97 -4.52 -3.31
N LEU A 79 9.77 -4.89 -2.30
CA LEU A 79 11.11 -4.33 -2.12
C LEU A 79 12.01 -4.64 -3.34
N ASP A 80 11.97 -5.87 -3.84
CA ASP A 80 12.73 -6.28 -5.03
C ASP A 80 12.27 -5.51 -6.30
N MET A 81 11.01 -5.05 -6.33
CA MET A 81 10.44 -4.19 -7.38
C MET A 81 10.71 -2.69 -7.16
N GLY A 82 11.34 -2.30 -6.05
CA GLY A 82 11.71 -0.92 -5.74
C GLY A 82 10.69 -0.13 -4.91
N TYR A 83 9.67 -0.77 -4.35
CA TYR A 83 8.77 -0.15 -3.37
C TYR A 83 9.44 -0.10 -1.99
N THR A 84 10.16 0.97 -1.71
CA THR A 84 11.02 1.12 -0.53
C THR A 84 10.23 1.21 0.78
N HIS A 85 8.95 1.58 0.72
CA HIS A 85 8.07 1.77 1.88
C HIS A 85 7.04 0.64 2.06
N ALA A 86 7.34 -0.57 1.58
CA ALA A 86 6.50 -1.76 1.81
C ALA A 86 6.64 -2.31 3.24
N MET A 87 5.51 -2.48 3.93
CA MET A 87 5.44 -2.90 5.34
C MET A 87 4.61 -4.18 5.51
N ASN A 88 5.10 -5.11 6.33
CA ASN A 88 4.32 -6.28 6.73
C ASN A 88 3.57 -5.97 8.03
N MET A 89 2.26 -5.79 7.92
CA MET A 89 1.36 -5.50 9.04
C MET A 89 0.88 -6.76 9.77
N GLY A 90 1.23 -7.95 9.27
CA GLY A 90 0.91 -9.21 9.94
C GLY A 90 -0.46 -9.79 9.56
N GLY A 91 -1.15 -10.37 10.54
CA GLY A 91 -2.43 -11.03 10.35
C GLY A 91 -3.61 -10.11 10.69
N ILE A 92 -4.69 -10.16 9.91
CA ILE A 92 -5.91 -9.35 10.08
C ILE A 92 -6.50 -9.45 11.49
N SER A 93 -6.37 -10.59 12.17
CA SER A 93 -6.87 -10.77 13.53
C SER A 93 -6.13 -9.94 14.58
N ARG A 94 -4.88 -9.54 14.31
CA ARG A 94 -4.03 -8.75 15.23
C ARG A 94 -4.03 -7.25 14.90
N LEU A 95 -4.71 -6.83 13.84
CA LEU A 95 -4.76 -5.45 13.42
C LEU A 95 -5.99 -4.77 14.00
N ASP A 96 -5.73 -3.70 14.75
CA ASP A 96 -6.74 -2.80 15.30
C ASP A 96 -7.13 -1.75 14.25
N MET A 97 -7.79 -2.23 13.19
CA MET A 97 -8.30 -1.42 12.08
C MET A 97 -9.78 -1.73 11.90
N PRO A 98 -10.60 -0.77 11.44
CA PRO A 98 -12.00 -1.03 11.08
C PRO A 98 -12.10 -2.13 10.03
N LYS A 99 -13.01 -3.08 10.23
CA LYS A 99 -13.21 -4.23 9.34
C LYS A 99 -14.60 -4.19 8.73
N VAL A 100 -14.66 -4.47 7.43
CA VAL A 100 -15.90 -4.75 6.72
C VAL A 100 -16.14 -6.25 6.76
N LYS A 101 -17.34 -6.65 7.17
CA LYS A 101 -17.82 -8.04 7.16
C LYS A 101 -19.05 -8.13 6.27
N LYS A 102 -19.13 -9.16 5.44
CA LYS A 102 -20.32 -9.48 4.64
C LYS A 102 -20.98 -10.75 5.13
#